data_AF-A0A524AFM8-F1
#
_entry.id   AF-A0A524AFM8-F1
#
_cell.length_a   1.000
_cell.length_b   1.000
_cell.length_c   1.000
_cell.angle_alpha   90.00
_cell.angle_beta   90.00
_cell.angle_gamma   90.00
#
_symmetry.space_group_name_H-M   'P 1'
#
loop_
_entity.id
_entity.type
_entity.pdbx_description
1 polymer ?
#
loop_
_entity_poly.entity_id
_entity_poly.type
_entity_poly.pdbx_seq_one_letter_code
_entity_poly.pdbx_strand_id
1 'polypeptide(L)' 'MQEAEAKLVRDSFSSVMPYLAYPQELRSLIERMLGESAGIEVFIEGLRQAISAEADTTRKTDGQIFLNELRRRLPK' A
#
# COMPACT_ATOMS: atom_id res chain seq x y z
N MET A 1 -7.22 12.02 -2.66
CA MET A 1 -6.91 11.69 -1.26
C MET A 1 -6.42 12.94 -0.53
N GLN A 2 -6.72 13.09 0.76
CA GLN A 2 -6.19 14.21 1.56
C GLN A 2 -4.72 14.02 1.91
N GLU A 3 -3.98 15.11 2.14
CA GLU A 3 -2.54 15.05 2.42
C GLU A 3 -2.20 14.22 3.67
N ALA A 4 -3.02 14.28 4.72
CA ALA A 4 -2.83 13.51 5.94
C ALA A 4 -2.94 11.99 5.69
N GLU A 5 -3.89 11.56 4.86
CA GLU A 5 -4.06 10.16 4.47
C GLU A 5 -2.89 9.70 3.58
N ALA A 6 -2.49 10.52 2.60
CA ALA A 6 -1.37 10.21 1.71
C ALA A 6 -0.05 10.09 2.49
N LYS A 7 0.16 10.97 3.47
CA LYS A 7 1.29 10.89 4.40
C LYS A 7 1.25 9.60 5.21
N LEU A 8 0.10 9.20 5.75
CA LEU A 8 -0.05 7.94 6.48
C LEU A 8 0.34 6.73 5.62
N VAL A 9 -0.09 6.69 4.36
CA VAL A 9 0.26 5.65 3.39
C VAL A 9 1.78 5.58 3.19
N ARG A 10 2.43 6.72 2.92
CA ARG A 10 3.88 6.80 2.71
C ARG A 10 4.70 6.45 3.95
N ASP A 11 4.25 6.89 5.13
CA ASP A 11 4.89 6.57 6.41
C ASP A 11 4.75 5.06 6.74
N SER A 12 3.60 4.47 6.39
CA SER A 12 3.38 3.02 6.53
C SER A 12 4.31 2.24 5.61
N PHE A 13 4.41 2.64 4.34
CA PHE A 13 5.31 2.03 3.36
C PHE A 13 6.77 2.11 3.81
N SER A 14 7.22 3.29 4.23
CA SER A 14 8.60 3.51 4.67
C SER A 14 9.00 2.58 5.83
N SER A 15 8.06 2.25 6.70
CA SER A 15 8.32 1.36 7.85
C SER A 15 8.47 -0.12 7.48
N VAL A 16 7.80 -0.56 6.40
CA VAL A 16 7.89 -1.95 5.95
C VAL A 16 8.95 -2.16 4.88
N MET A 17 9.43 -1.09 4.25
CA MET A 17 10.41 -1.13 3.16
C MET A 17 11.61 -2.07 3.41
N PRO A 18 12.21 -2.14 4.62
CA PRO A 18 13.33 -3.06 4.88
C PRO A 18 12.97 -4.56 4.79
N TYR A 19 11.69 -4.91 4.83
CA TYR A 19 11.20 -6.29 4.81
C TYR A 19 10.68 -6.73 3.44
N LEU A 20 10.69 -5.84 2.45
CA LEU A 20 10.14 -6.11 1.12
C LEU A 20 11.23 -6.66 0.19
N ALA A 21 10.86 -7.60 -0.67
CA ALA A 21 11.75 -8.11 -1.71
C ALA A 21 11.85 -7.14 -2.90
N TYR A 22 10.72 -6.52 -3.28
CA TYR A 22 10.58 -5.61 -4.41
C TYR A 22 10.02 -4.23 -4.00
N PRO A 23 10.69 -3.50 -3.09
CA PRO A 23 10.16 -2.25 -2.53
C PRO A 23 9.89 -1.18 -3.59
N GLN A 24 10.72 -1.07 -4.63
CA GLN A 24 10.54 -0.03 -5.65
C GLN A 24 9.31 -0.27 -6.55
N GLU A 25 8.98 -1.53 -6.80
CA GLU A 25 7.80 -1.90 -7.57
C GLU A 25 6.53 -1.59 -6.78
N LEU A 26 6.51 -2.00 -5.51
CA LEU A 26 5.39 -1.69 -4.62
C LEU A 26 5.23 -0.18 -4.40
N ARG A 27 6.35 0.56 -4.25
CA ARG A 27 6.33 2.03 -4.16
C ARG A 27 5.68 2.66 -5.40
N SER A 28 6.06 2.21 -6.59
CA SER A 28 5.51 2.74 -7.85
C SER A 28 4.00 2.50 -7.94
N LEU A 29 3.55 1.31 -7.53
CA LEU A 29 2.13 0.99 -7.43
C LEU A 29 1.41 1.92 -6.44
N ILE A 30 1.97 2.10 -5.24
CA ILE A 30 1.41 2.96 -4.19
C ILE A 30 1.27 4.41 -4.66
N GLU A 31 2.34 5.01 -5.21
CA GLU A 31 2.29 6.41 -5.65
C GLU A 31 1.31 6.63 -6.81
N ARG A 32 1.22 5.67 -7.75
CA ARG A 32 0.19 5.70 -8.79
C ARG A 32 -1.22 5.69 -8.18
N MET A 33 -1.48 4.76 -7.28
CA MET A 33 -2.77 4.61 -6.62
C MET A 33 -3.13 5.79 -5.72
N LEU A 34 -2.15 6.43 -5.08
CA LEU A 34 -2.36 7.66 -4.29
C LEU A 34 -2.91 8.79 -5.16
N GLY A 35 -2.44 8.92 -6.40
CA GLY A 35 -2.95 9.91 -7.36
C GLY A 35 -4.34 9.57 -7.90
N GLU A 36 -4.68 8.29 -8.00
CA GLU A 36 -5.97 7.81 -8.53
C GLU A 36 -7.08 7.73 -7.46
N SER A 37 -6.73 7.64 -6.18
CA SER A 37 -7.69 7.36 -5.10
C SER A 37 -8.32 8.62 -4.52
N ALA A 38 -9.66 8.62 -4.39
CA ALA A 38 -10.39 9.73 -3.77
C ALA A 38 -10.11 9.86 -2.25
N GLY A 39 -9.88 8.75 -1.55
CA GLY A 39 -9.62 8.68 -0.10
C GLY A 39 -9.00 7.34 0.31
N ILE A 40 -8.71 7.18 1.60
CA ILE A 40 -7.97 6.02 2.12
C ILE A 40 -8.71 4.69 1.96
N GLU A 41 -10.04 4.67 2.08
CA GLU A 41 -10.84 3.45 1.91
C GLU A 41 -10.80 2.95 0.47
N VAL A 42 -10.91 3.87 -0.49
CA VAL A 42 -10.82 3.55 -1.93
C VAL A 42 -9.43 3.01 -2.27
N PHE A 43 -8.39 3.61 -1.70
CA PHE A 43 -7.02 3.13 -1.86
C PHE A 43 -6.85 1.70 -1.32
N ILE A 44 -7.35 1.42 -0.12
CA ILE A 44 -7.26 0.10 0.51
C ILE A 44 -7.99 -0.96 -0.30
N GLU A 45 -9.19 -0.65 -0.81
CA GLU A 45 -9.95 -1.56 -1.64
C GLU A 45 -9.22 -1.85 -2.95
N GLY A 46 -8.75 -0.82 -3.64
CA GLY A 46 -7.96 -0.97 -4.87
C GLY A 46 -6.69 -1.77 -4.64
N LEU A 47 -6.00 -1.54 -3.52
CA LEU A 47 -4.77 -2.25 -3.19
C LEU A 47 -5.05 -3.73 -2.94
N ARG A 48 -6.14 -4.04 -2.23
CA ARG A 48 -6.57 -5.43 -1.99
C ARG A 48 -6.85 -6.15 -3.30
N GLN A 49 -7.50 -5.48 -4.26
CA GLN A 49 -7.77 -6.02 -5.58
C GLN A 49 -6.48 -6.25 -6.37
N ALA A 50 -5.56 -5.28 -6.39
CA ALA A 50 -4.25 -5.42 -7.04
C ALA A 50 -3.44 -6.59 -6.47
N ILE A 51 -3.38 -6.73 -5.14
CA ILE A 51 -2.70 -7.87 -4.46
C ILE A 51 -3.37 -9.20 -4.81
N SER A 52 -4.69 -9.22 -4.96
CA SER A 52 -5.42 -10.46 -5.28
C SER A 52 -5.21 -10.91 -6.72
N ALA A 53 -5.04 -9.96 -7.64
CA ALA A 53 -4.76 -10.19 -9.06
C ALA A 53 -3.28 -10.46 -9.36
N GLU A 54 -2.36 -10.15 -8.44
CA GLU A 54 -0.93 -10.40 -8.60
C GLU A 54 -0.64 -11.91 -8.64
N ALA A 55 0.05 -12.34 -9.69
CA ALA A 55 0.42 -13.72 -9.94
C ALA A 55 1.74 -14.09 -9.26
N ASP A 56 2.66 -13.13 -9.13
CA ASP A 56 3.92 -13.35 -8.44
C ASP A 56 3.69 -13.41 -6.92
N THR A 57 3.98 -14.58 -6.33
CA THR A 57 3.78 -14.83 -4.90
C THR A 57 4.60 -13.91 -3.99
N THR A 58 5.77 -13.46 -4.43
CA THR A 58 6.65 -12.58 -3.65
C THR A 58 6.10 -11.16 -3.66
N ARG A 59 5.71 -10.63 -4.83
CA ARG A 59 5.06 -9.32 -4.96
C ARG A 59 3.74 -9.25 -4.21
N LYS A 60 2.97 -10.34 -4.26
CA LYS A 60 1.74 -10.49 -3.47
C LYS A 60 2.03 -10.41 -1.97
N THR A 61 3.10 -11.07 -1.51
CA THR A 61 3.52 -11.04 -0.10
C THR A 61 3.96 -9.63 0.31
N ASP A 62 4.76 -8.94 -0.49
CA ASP A 62 5.17 -7.55 -0.25
C ASP A 62 3.95 -6.63 -0.07
N GLY A 63 2.97 -6.75 -0.98
CA GLY A 63 1.71 -6.02 -0.89
C GLY A 63 0.91 -6.33 0.38
N GLN A 64 0.87 -7.60 0.79
CA GLN A 64 0.20 -8.00 2.04
C GLN A 64 0.90 -7.45 3.29
N ILE A 65 2.23 -7.47 3.34
CA ILE A 65 3.02 -6.88 4.43
C ILE A 65 2.64 -5.41 4.59
N PHE A 66 2.65 -4.67 3.48
CA PHE A 66 2.28 -3.26 3.48
C PHE A 66 0.81 -3.02 3.87
N LEU A 67 -0.14 -3.76 3.28
CA LEU A 67 -1.56 -3.62 3.59
C LEU A 67 -1.85 -3.88 5.09
N ASN A 68 -1.17 -4.86 5.68
CA ASN A 68 -1.31 -5.16 7.10
C ASN A 68 -0.77 -4.04 7.97
N GLU A 69 0.37 -3.45 7.63
CA GLU A 69 0.92 -2.30 8.37
C GLU A 69 0.01 -1.08 8.26
N LEU A 70 -0.46 -0.75 7.06
CA LEU A 70 -1.35 0.40 6.84
C LEU A 70 -2.62 0.26 7.70
N ARG A 71 -3.23 -0.93 7.72
CA ARG A 71 -4.41 -1.21 8.55
C ARG A 71 -4.15 -1.08 10.05
N ARG A 72 -2.95 -1.42 10.53
CA ARG A 72 -2.57 -1.27 11.95
C ARG A 72 -2.47 0.18 12.38
N ARG A 73 -2.12 1.09 11.46
CA ARG A 73 -1.95 2.51 11.76
C ARG A 73 -3.20 3.35 11.59
N LEU A 74 -4.24 2.79 10.96
CA LEU A 74 -5.51 3.50 10.86
C LEU A 74 -6.18 3.61 12.23
N PRO A 75 -6.71 4.81 12.57
CA PRO A 75 -7.57 4.94 13.73
C PRO A 75 -8.81 4.05 13.56
N LYS A 76 -9.22 3.39 14.65
CA LYS A 76 -10.42 2.54 14.67
C LYS A 76 -11.70 3.38 14.64
#